data_AF-A0A1F9M1J9-F1
#
_entry.id   AF-A0A1F9M1J9-F1
#
_cell.length_a   1.000
_cell.length_b   1.000
_cell.length_c   1.000
_cell.angle_alpha   90.00
_cell.angle_beta   90.00
_cell.angle_gamma   90.00
#
_symmetry.space_group_name_H-M   'P 1'
#
loop_
_entity.id
_entity.type
_entity.pdbx_description
1 polymer ?
#
loop_
_entity_poly.entity_id
_entity_poly.type
_entity_poly.pdbx_seq_one_letter_code
_entity_poly.pdbx_strand_id
1 'polypeptide(L)'
;MPDNFKTAKSALAKLHQDMEAINRLSNPSYLSVIEQMERTLEPIRRQQLEISRALELSGAAARTQEIVIANQHWQELIKQPTATSCIAESLAAAHQSWLERIKPIQHDFSHLSQLQASAKLALCDTSLRLAATERLMAGIDFEAIRSRFQIEKPVISGLESSIAHVATSYGSLAEALREISDITRLPAFVLPGATREIYTTSFALETLRPLDERNEDEAETKIQLVAEAELETSGCIALLQHVDPGLARPYIGARDALHGNNADRARHILSSLRELWNHLLRRLAPDDSVAAWIPGIANQKDLLHEGKPTRRARVLYICRELNSDPLTDFLMHDTRALVKLIELFNRVHELETELTDEQLRAIVLKTDSWLMYILQISAGNFRR
;
A
#
# COMPACT_ATOMS: atom_id res chain seq x y z
N MET A 1 20.73 -1.01 17.36
CA MET A 1 19.55 -0.11 17.32
C MET A 1 18.46 -0.48 16.28
N PRO A 2 18.66 -1.39 15.30
CA PRO A 2 17.57 -1.96 14.47
C PRO A 2 16.80 -3.14 15.11
N ASP A 3 17.30 -3.73 16.21
CA ASP A 3 16.61 -4.76 17.01
C ASP A 3 15.19 -4.37 17.46
N ASN A 4 14.95 -3.07 17.60
CA ASN A 4 13.70 -2.52 18.08
C ASN A 4 12.51 -2.80 17.15
N PHE A 5 12.71 -2.74 15.82
CA PHE A 5 11.64 -2.99 14.85
C PHE A 5 11.33 -4.48 14.72
N LYS A 6 12.37 -5.31 14.71
CA LYS A 6 12.26 -6.78 14.73
C LYS A 6 11.53 -7.26 15.99
N THR A 7 11.92 -6.73 17.15
CA THR A 7 11.28 -7.01 18.44
C THR A 7 9.83 -6.54 18.45
N ALA A 8 9.57 -5.33 17.95
CA ALA A 8 8.21 -4.80 17.86
C ALA A 8 7.31 -5.65 16.98
N LYS A 9 7.82 -6.11 15.83
CA LYS A 9 7.10 -6.96 14.89
C LYS A 9 6.83 -8.36 15.43
N SER A 10 7.83 -9.01 16.06
CA SER A 10 7.64 -10.31 16.71
C SER A 10 6.60 -10.22 17.82
N ALA A 11 6.57 -9.11 18.56
CA ALA A 11 5.57 -8.86 19.57
C ALA A 11 4.18 -8.59 18.97
N LEU A 12 4.06 -7.86 17.85
CA LEU A 12 2.79 -7.69 17.12
C LEU A 12 2.25 -9.00 16.53
N ALA A 13 3.12 -9.83 15.95
CA ALA A 13 2.73 -11.15 15.46
C ALA A 13 2.27 -12.07 16.60
N LYS A 14 2.99 -12.05 17.73
CA LYS A 14 2.57 -12.72 18.94
C LYS A 14 1.25 -12.16 19.46
N LEU A 15 1.01 -10.86 19.38
CA LEU A 15 -0.27 -10.25 19.78
C LEU A 15 -1.43 -10.66 18.88
N HIS A 16 -1.21 -10.81 17.57
CA HIS A 16 -2.18 -11.41 16.67
C HIS A 16 -2.49 -12.85 17.04
N GLN A 17 -1.46 -13.68 17.28
CA GLN A 17 -1.61 -15.06 17.72
C GLN A 17 -2.28 -15.16 19.09
N ASP A 18 -1.90 -14.29 20.02
CA ASP A 18 -2.47 -14.20 21.36
C ASP A 18 -3.93 -13.78 21.22
N MET A 19 -4.29 -12.82 20.35
CA MET A 19 -5.70 -12.47 20.10
C MET A 19 -6.49 -13.65 19.51
N GLU A 20 -5.90 -14.41 18.58
CA GLU A 20 -6.50 -15.63 18.02
C GLU A 20 -6.58 -16.79 19.05
N ALA A 21 -5.67 -16.85 20.01
CA ALA A 21 -5.63 -17.86 21.08
C ALA A 21 -6.52 -17.49 22.28
N ILE A 22 -6.59 -16.20 22.62
CA ILE A 22 -7.51 -15.59 23.59
C ILE A 22 -8.94 -15.78 23.13
N ASN A 23 -9.19 -15.76 21.83
CA ASN A 23 -10.48 -16.15 21.25
C ASN A 23 -10.93 -17.59 21.62
N ARG A 24 -10.00 -18.44 22.09
CA ARG A 24 -10.28 -19.80 22.54
C ARG A 24 -10.34 -19.94 24.07
N LEU A 25 -10.00 -18.90 24.84
CA LEU A 25 -9.88 -18.94 26.30
C LEU A 25 -10.42 -17.65 26.93
N SER A 26 -11.49 -17.77 27.73
CA SER A 26 -12.27 -16.68 28.34
C SER A 26 -11.56 -15.79 29.39
N ASN A 27 -10.29 -15.37 29.24
CA ASN A 27 -9.66 -14.41 30.18
C ASN A 27 -8.31 -13.86 29.69
N PRO A 28 -8.30 -12.79 28.88
CA PRO A 28 -7.88 -11.47 29.40
C PRO A 28 -8.71 -10.28 28.84
N SER A 29 -8.58 -9.09 29.43
CA SER A 29 -9.29 -7.88 28.98
C SER A 29 -8.61 -7.27 27.74
N TYR A 30 -9.38 -6.80 26.75
CA TYR A 30 -8.84 -6.13 25.55
C TYR A 30 -7.90 -4.96 25.86
N LEU A 31 -8.07 -4.33 27.03
CA LEU A 31 -7.18 -3.29 27.52
C LEU A 31 -5.73 -3.79 27.66
N SER A 32 -5.51 -5.03 28.10
CA SER A 32 -4.15 -5.57 28.22
C SER A 32 -3.49 -5.82 26.86
N VAL A 33 -4.26 -6.19 25.84
CA VAL A 33 -3.76 -6.36 24.46
C VAL A 33 -3.40 -4.99 23.88
N ILE A 34 -4.26 -3.98 24.05
CA ILE A 34 -4.00 -2.61 23.61
C ILE A 34 -2.78 -2.01 24.32
N GLU A 35 -2.67 -2.16 25.64
CA GLU A 35 -1.50 -1.70 26.41
C GLU A 35 -0.21 -2.39 25.96
N GLN A 36 -0.28 -3.70 25.66
CA GLN A 36 0.87 -4.44 25.16
C GLN A 36 1.25 -4.00 23.73
N MET A 37 0.27 -3.66 22.88
CA MET A 37 0.50 -3.07 21.56
C MET A 37 1.19 -1.70 21.67
N GLU A 38 0.73 -0.84 22.59
CA GLU A 38 1.33 0.49 22.80
C GLU A 38 2.79 0.41 23.25
N ARG A 39 3.10 -0.51 24.18
CA ARG A 39 4.49 -0.78 24.60
C ARG A 39 5.36 -1.26 23.45
N THR A 40 4.76 -2.01 22.53
CA THR A 40 5.44 -2.59 21.37
C THR A 40 5.76 -1.54 20.30
N LEU A 41 4.96 -0.47 20.19
CA LEU A 41 5.20 0.63 19.26
C LEU A 41 6.19 1.69 19.78
N GLU A 42 6.45 1.75 21.07
CA GLU A 42 7.34 2.76 21.68
C GLU A 42 8.78 2.79 21.12
N PRO A 43 9.42 1.65 20.79
CA PRO A 43 10.71 1.65 20.13
C PRO A 43 10.65 2.21 18.69
N ILE A 44 9.54 1.99 17.97
CA ILE A 44 9.33 2.50 16.61
C ILE A 44 9.25 4.03 16.66
N ARG A 45 8.49 4.59 17.60
CA ARG A 45 8.39 6.05 17.83
C ARG A 45 9.74 6.74 18.00
N ARG A 46 10.59 6.17 18.87
CA ARG A 46 11.92 6.72 19.12
C ARG A 46 12.75 6.78 17.84
N GLN A 47 12.66 5.74 17.02
CA GLN A 47 13.36 5.67 15.76
C GLN A 47 12.83 6.67 14.71
N GLN A 48 11.52 6.94 14.68
CA GLN A 48 10.97 7.97 13.81
C GLN A 48 11.49 9.36 14.15
N LEU A 49 11.58 9.69 15.44
CA LEU A 49 12.12 10.96 15.90
C LEU A 49 13.59 11.16 15.46
N GLU A 50 14.37 10.06 15.41
CA GLU A 50 15.74 10.06 14.91
C GLU A 50 15.80 10.24 13.39
N ILE A 51 14.93 9.55 12.64
CA ILE A 51 14.81 9.69 11.19
C ILE A 51 14.41 11.12 10.80
N SER A 52 13.41 11.70 11.46
CA SER A 52 12.98 13.09 11.21
C SER A 52 14.12 14.09 11.43
N ARG A 53 14.94 13.90 12.48
CA ARG A 53 16.11 14.76 12.75
C ARG A 53 17.20 14.59 11.70
N ALA A 54 17.40 13.39 11.16
CA ALA A 54 18.38 13.14 10.10
C ALA A 54 17.92 13.71 8.74
N LEU A 55 16.61 13.74 8.50
CA LEU A 55 16.01 14.24 7.26
C LEU A 55 16.03 15.76 7.12
N GLU A 56 16.04 16.53 8.21
CA GLU A 56 16.25 17.98 8.16
C GLU A 56 17.60 18.36 7.51
N LEU A 57 18.54 17.41 7.41
CA LEU A 57 19.85 17.58 6.82
C LEU A 57 19.95 17.07 5.36
N SER A 58 18.93 16.41 4.81
CA SER A 58 18.95 15.86 3.45
C SER A 58 17.81 16.39 2.56
N GLY A 59 18.05 16.48 1.25
CA GLY A 59 17.04 16.94 0.27
C GLY A 59 15.81 16.03 0.12
N ALA A 60 15.75 14.91 0.83
CA ALA A 60 14.60 14.00 0.89
C ALA A 60 13.43 14.54 1.75
N ALA A 61 13.61 15.70 2.40
CA ALA A 61 12.72 16.25 3.42
C ALA A 61 11.23 16.23 3.04
N ALA A 62 10.84 16.67 1.84
CA ALA A 62 9.43 16.84 1.51
C ALA A 62 8.65 15.51 1.39
N ARG A 63 9.23 14.45 0.82
CA ARG A 63 8.52 13.17 0.60
C ARG A 63 8.41 12.36 1.89
N THR A 64 9.49 12.36 2.67
CA THR A 64 9.53 11.57 3.90
C THR A 64 8.73 12.25 5.01
N GLN A 65 8.65 13.59 5.02
CA GLN A 65 7.86 14.33 6.00
C GLN A 65 6.37 13.97 5.98
N GLU A 66 5.75 13.87 4.80
CA GLU A 66 4.34 13.51 4.66
C GLU A 66 4.06 12.10 5.22
N ILE A 67 4.97 11.16 4.98
CA ILE A 67 4.88 9.77 5.47
C ILE A 67 5.03 9.74 6.99
N VAL A 68 5.98 10.51 7.54
CA VAL A 68 6.20 10.64 8.99
C VAL A 68 4.97 11.25 9.68
N ILE A 69 4.41 12.34 9.13
CA ILE A 69 3.21 12.99 9.67
C ILE A 69 2.04 12.01 9.67
N ALA A 70 1.80 11.32 8.56
CA ALA A 70 0.75 10.31 8.46
C ALA A 70 0.93 9.19 9.51
N ASN A 71 2.16 8.74 9.72
CA ASN A 71 2.43 7.69 10.70
C ASN A 71 2.26 8.16 12.14
N GLN A 72 2.66 9.39 12.45
CA GLN A 72 2.41 10.03 13.75
C GLN A 72 0.91 10.12 14.02
N HIS A 73 0.12 10.53 13.02
CA HIS A 73 -1.34 10.59 13.11
C HIS A 73 -1.95 9.21 13.43
N TRP A 74 -1.51 8.13 12.77
CA TRP A 74 -1.97 6.78 13.09
C TRP A 74 -1.67 6.36 14.52
N GLN A 75 -0.50 6.73 15.04
CA GLN A 75 -0.16 6.41 16.41
C GLN A 75 -0.95 7.21 17.44
N GLU A 76 -1.36 8.43 17.10
CA GLU A 76 -2.29 9.22 17.92
C GLU A 76 -3.66 8.57 17.97
N LEU A 77 -4.20 8.08 16.83
CA LEU A 77 -5.46 7.33 16.80
C LEU A 77 -5.39 6.02 17.62
N ILE A 78 -4.25 5.32 17.60
CA ILE A 78 -4.07 4.11 18.42
C ILE A 78 -4.22 4.44 19.92
N LYS A 79 -3.69 5.60 20.36
CA LYS A 79 -3.74 6.07 21.75
C LYS A 79 -5.09 6.65 22.17
N GLN A 80 -5.97 6.99 21.22
CA GLN A 80 -7.26 7.58 21.56
C GLN A 80 -8.05 6.61 22.47
N PRO A 81 -8.59 7.10 23.60
CA PRO A 81 -9.40 6.28 24.49
C PRO A 81 -10.67 5.81 23.77
N THR A 82 -11.10 4.58 24.07
CA THR A 82 -12.38 4.05 23.56
C THR A 82 -13.53 4.89 24.12
N ALA A 83 -14.08 5.79 23.31
CA ALA A 83 -15.30 6.51 23.66
C ALA A 83 -16.49 5.55 23.55
N THR A 84 -17.11 5.23 24.69
CA THR A 84 -18.25 4.31 24.78
C THR A 84 -19.58 4.92 24.31
N SER A 85 -19.63 6.20 23.93
CA SER A 85 -20.91 6.93 23.84
C SER A 85 -21.70 6.80 22.53
N CYS A 86 -21.19 6.16 21.47
CA CYS A 86 -21.92 5.99 20.19
C CYS A 86 -21.88 4.54 19.67
N ILE A 87 -22.27 3.58 20.52
CA ILE A 87 -22.12 2.15 20.26
C ILE A 87 -22.92 1.67 19.04
N ALA A 88 -24.18 2.09 18.91
CA ALA A 88 -25.07 1.61 17.85
C ALA A 88 -24.77 2.24 16.48
N GLU A 89 -24.45 3.54 16.45
CA GLU A 89 -24.17 4.28 15.22
C GLU A 89 -22.84 3.85 14.59
N SER A 90 -21.81 3.59 15.41
CA SER A 90 -20.50 3.16 14.93
C SER A 90 -20.53 1.76 14.30
N LEU A 91 -21.29 0.82 14.89
CA LEU A 91 -21.44 -0.52 14.34
C LEU A 91 -22.30 -0.53 13.07
N ALA A 92 -23.38 0.25 13.03
CA ALA A 92 -24.26 0.35 11.86
C ALA A 92 -23.57 1.01 10.65
N ALA A 93 -22.63 1.93 10.90
CA ALA A 93 -21.86 2.59 9.86
C ALA A 93 -20.60 1.82 9.42
N ALA A 94 -20.21 0.76 10.15
CA ALA A 94 -19.02 -0.02 9.82
C ALA A 94 -19.20 -0.82 8.53
N HIS A 95 -18.17 -0.83 7.69
CA HIS A 95 -18.18 -1.60 6.47
C HIS A 95 -18.21 -3.11 6.76
N GLN A 96 -18.96 -3.87 5.97
CA GLN A 96 -19.20 -5.30 6.17
C GLN A 96 -17.90 -6.12 6.34
N SER A 97 -16.83 -5.76 5.63
CA SER A 97 -15.53 -6.44 5.76
C SER A 97 -14.96 -6.44 7.18
N TRP A 98 -15.21 -5.38 7.95
CA TRP A 98 -14.80 -5.33 9.36
C TRP A 98 -15.64 -6.25 10.22
N LEU A 99 -16.95 -6.31 9.95
CA LEU A 99 -17.87 -7.22 10.63
C LEU A 99 -17.47 -8.69 10.37
N GLU A 100 -17.15 -9.05 9.13
CA GLU A 100 -16.61 -10.37 8.79
C GLU A 100 -15.31 -10.69 9.54
N ARG A 101 -14.41 -9.69 9.70
CA ARG A 101 -13.13 -9.87 10.39
C ARG A 101 -13.32 -10.16 11.89
N ILE A 102 -14.37 -9.64 12.51
CA ILE A 102 -14.67 -9.88 13.94
C ILE A 102 -15.63 -11.03 14.20
N LYS A 103 -16.31 -11.59 13.17
CA LYS A 103 -17.21 -12.75 13.32
C LYS A 103 -16.58 -13.95 14.05
N PRO A 104 -15.31 -14.32 13.83
CA PRO A 104 -14.71 -15.45 14.54
C PRO A 104 -14.55 -15.20 16.06
N ILE A 105 -14.67 -13.94 16.51
CA ILE A 105 -14.32 -13.46 17.86
C ILE A 105 -15.56 -13.47 18.79
N GLN A 106 -16.65 -14.12 18.39
CA GLN A 106 -18.02 -13.94 18.95
C GLN A 106 -18.26 -14.36 20.42
N HIS A 107 -17.25 -14.82 21.15
CA HIS A 107 -17.42 -15.22 22.54
C HIS A 107 -17.01 -14.09 23.49
N ASP A 108 -17.96 -13.66 24.33
CA ASP A 108 -17.76 -12.93 25.59
C ASP A 108 -17.59 -11.39 25.57
N PHE A 109 -17.62 -10.69 24.41
CA PHE A 109 -17.41 -9.23 24.37
C PHE A 109 -18.41 -8.44 23.51
N SER A 110 -18.53 -7.13 23.78
CA SER A 110 -19.33 -6.25 22.92
C SER A 110 -18.70 -6.14 21.52
N HIS A 111 -19.50 -6.29 20.46
CA HIS A 111 -19.03 -6.20 19.06
C HIS A 111 -18.25 -4.91 18.76
N LEU A 112 -18.55 -3.82 19.46
CA LEU A 112 -17.83 -2.55 19.33
C LEU A 112 -16.38 -2.66 19.79
N SER A 113 -16.13 -3.30 20.94
CA SER A 113 -14.78 -3.46 21.49
C SER A 113 -13.91 -4.29 20.54
N GLN A 114 -14.50 -5.31 19.92
CA GLN A 114 -13.83 -6.15 18.92
C GLN A 114 -13.52 -5.38 17.64
N LEU A 115 -14.48 -4.59 17.15
CA LEU A 115 -14.30 -3.73 15.98
C LEU A 115 -13.16 -2.73 16.18
N GLN A 116 -13.15 -2.04 17.33
CA GLN A 116 -12.10 -1.08 17.66
C GLN A 116 -10.73 -1.75 17.83
N ALA A 117 -10.67 -2.91 18.50
CA ALA A 117 -9.42 -3.66 18.62
C ALA A 117 -8.88 -4.08 17.25
N SER A 118 -9.76 -4.58 16.38
CA SER A 118 -9.41 -4.95 15.01
C SER A 118 -8.87 -3.76 14.20
N ALA A 119 -9.52 -2.59 14.32
CA ALA A 119 -9.06 -1.37 13.67
C ALA A 119 -7.71 -0.88 14.21
N LYS A 120 -7.53 -0.90 15.54
CA LYS A 120 -6.24 -0.53 16.18
C LYS A 120 -5.11 -1.48 15.79
N LEU A 121 -5.38 -2.77 15.64
CA LEU A 121 -4.38 -3.73 15.14
C LEU A 121 -3.97 -3.44 13.69
N ALA A 122 -4.96 -3.17 12.83
CA ALA A 122 -4.66 -2.76 11.45
C ALA A 122 -3.84 -1.45 11.40
N LEU A 123 -4.09 -0.52 12.32
CA LEU A 123 -3.28 0.69 12.47
C LEU A 123 -1.86 0.41 12.97
N CYS A 124 -1.67 -0.56 13.88
CA CYS A 124 -0.33 -0.99 14.30
C CYS A 124 0.48 -1.56 13.15
N ASP A 125 -0.11 -2.46 12.36
CA ASP A 125 0.55 -3.04 11.17
C ASP A 125 0.88 -1.96 10.15
N THR A 126 -0.07 -1.04 9.93
CA THR A 126 0.11 0.14 9.08
C THR A 126 1.27 1.00 9.55
N SER A 127 1.34 1.30 10.85
CA SER A 127 2.39 2.14 11.44
C SER A 127 3.77 1.49 11.35
N LEU A 128 3.84 0.18 11.58
CA LEU A 128 5.05 -0.60 11.40
C LEU A 128 5.53 -0.49 9.94
N ARG A 129 4.66 -0.77 8.97
CA ARG A 129 4.99 -0.70 7.54
C ARG A 129 5.41 0.70 7.10
N LEU A 130 4.76 1.76 7.60
CA LEU A 130 5.17 3.14 7.33
C LEU A 130 6.55 3.45 7.90
N ALA A 131 6.89 3.01 9.11
CA ALA A 131 8.22 3.25 9.66
C ALA A 131 9.34 2.56 8.87
N ALA A 132 9.07 1.41 8.24
CA ALA A 132 10.00 0.83 7.26
C ALA A 132 10.06 1.64 5.96
N THR A 133 8.91 2.15 5.51
CA THR A 133 8.79 3.01 4.32
C THR A 133 9.59 4.30 4.48
N GLU A 134 9.51 4.95 5.65
CA GLU A 134 10.26 6.15 6.00
C GLU A 134 11.77 5.95 5.83
N ARG A 135 12.30 4.81 6.30
CA ARG A 135 13.73 4.48 6.18
C ARG A 135 14.16 4.29 4.73
N LEU A 136 13.39 3.50 3.98
CA LEU A 136 13.66 3.27 2.56
C LEU A 136 13.64 4.62 1.81
N MET A 137 12.59 5.44 2.03
CA MET A 137 12.46 6.74 1.38
C MET A 137 13.55 7.74 1.75
N ALA A 138 14.04 7.71 2.99
CA ALA A 138 15.16 8.53 3.43
C ALA A 138 16.47 8.18 2.71
N GLY A 139 16.66 6.92 2.32
CA GLY A 139 17.85 6.44 1.61
C GLY A 139 17.84 6.66 0.09
N ILE A 140 16.70 7.06 -0.49
CA ILE A 140 16.57 7.22 -1.95
C ILE A 140 17.16 8.56 -2.39
N ASP A 141 18.22 8.49 -3.20
CA ASP A 141 18.79 9.59 -3.95
C ASP A 141 18.49 9.45 -5.45
N PHE A 142 17.54 10.26 -5.94
CA PHE A 142 17.16 10.27 -7.36
C PHE A 142 18.28 10.73 -8.28
N GLU A 143 19.18 11.60 -7.82
CA GLU A 143 20.32 12.09 -8.61
C GLU A 143 21.41 11.00 -8.72
N ALA A 144 21.60 10.21 -7.66
CA ALA A 144 22.45 9.02 -7.71
C ALA A 144 21.89 7.96 -8.68
N ILE A 145 20.57 7.68 -8.62
CA ILE A 145 19.90 6.77 -9.57
C ILE A 145 20.07 7.30 -11.01
N ARG A 146 19.82 8.60 -11.22
CA ARG A 146 19.98 9.25 -12.53
C ARG A 146 21.39 9.06 -13.08
N SER A 147 22.40 9.34 -12.26
CA SER A 147 23.80 9.31 -12.66
C SER A 147 24.27 7.90 -12.95
N ARG A 148 23.89 6.93 -12.11
CA ARG A 148 24.22 5.51 -12.27
C ARG A 148 23.73 4.95 -13.59
N PHE A 149 22.44 5.14 -13.88
CA PHE A 149 21.81 4.57 -15.07
C PHE A 149 21.77 5.54 -16.25
N GLN A 150 22.42 6.70 -16.19
CA GLN A 150 22.46 7.71 -17.25
C GLN A 150 21.05 8.12 -17.75
N ILE A 151 20.10 8.24 -16.82
CA ILE A 151 18.72 8.58 -17.14
C ILE A 151 18.60 10.08 -17.43
N GLU A 152 17.76 10.43 -18.40
CA GLU A 152 17.49 11.83 -18.71
C GLU A 152 16.80 12.55 -17.54
N LYS A 153 17.23 13.79 -17.28
CA LYS A 153 16.72 14.60 -16.17
C LYS A 153 15.18 14.73 -16.15
N PRO A 154 14.48 14.95 -17.28
CA PRO A 154 13.02 15.05 -17.27
C PRO A 154 12.32 13.76 -16.81
N VAL A 155 12.90 12.59 -17.11
CA VAL A 155 12.34 11.28 -16.72
C VAL A 155 12.44 11.11 -15.20
N ILE A 156 13.64 11.31 -14.64
CA ILE A 156 13.86 11.10 -13.20
C ILE A 156 13.12 12.14 -12.35
N SER A 157 13.16 13.43 -12.73
CA SER A 157 12.43 14.48 -12.03
C SER A 157 10.91 14.28 -12.15
N GLY A 158 10.45 13.75 -13.28
CA GLY A 158 9.07 13.37 -13.48
C GLY A 158 8.62 12.24 -12.56
N LEU A 159 9.48 11.23 -12.31
CA LEU A 159 9.22 10.17 -11.34
C LEU A 159 9.23 10.73 -9.91
N GLU A 160 10.28 11.47 -9.54
CA GLU A 160 10.43 12.07 -8.23
C GLU A 160 9.20 12.91 -7.82
N SER A 161 8.73 13.78 -8.72
CA SER A 161 7.50 14.56 -8.52
C SER A 161 6.27 13.66 -8.35
N SER A 162 6.16 12.57 -9.10
CA SER A 162 5.05 11.64 -8.96
C SER A 162 5.06 10.91 -7.62
N ILE A 163 6.24 10.53 -7.12
CA ILE A 163 6.41 9.89 -5.81
C ILE A 163 6.09 10.89 -4.69
N ALA A 164 6.50 12.15 -4.84
CA ALA A 164 6.14 13.20 -3.89
C ALA A 164 4.61 13.39 -3.83
N HIS A 165 3.92 13.40 -4.96
CA HIS A 165 2.46 13.47 -4.96
C HIS A 165 1.79 12.26 -4.30
N VAL A 166 2.34 11.05 -4.45
CA VAL A 166 1.85 9.87 -3.72
C VAL A 166 1.97 10.10 -2.21
N ALA A 167 3.14 10.52 -1.73
CA ALA A 167 3.37 10.79 -0.32
C ALA A 167 2.41 11.86 0.23
N THR A 168 2.27 13.01 -0.45
CA THR A 168 1.33 14.07 -0.06
C THR A 168 -0.12 13.58 -0.06
N SER A 169 -0.56 12.88 -1.11
CA SER A 169 -1.93 12.38 -1.18
C SER A 169 -2.25 11.34 -0.09
N TYR A 170 -1.25 10.57 0.35
CA TYR A 170 -1.39 9.69 1.50
C TYR A 170 -1.44 10.46 2.82
N GLY A 171 -0.64 11.52 2.98
CA GLY A 171 -0.75 12.47 4.08
C GLY A 171 -2.17 13.03 4.19
N SER A 172 -2.73 13.51 3.07
CA SER A 172 -4.12 14.00 3.03
C SER A 172 -5.16 12.91 3.34
N LEU A 173 -4.95 11.67 2.89
CA LEU A 173 -5.79 10.53 3.29
C LEU A 173 -5.72 10.30 4.80
N ALA A 174 -4.53 10.41 5.40
CA ALA A 174 -4.34 10.25 6.82
C ALA A 174 -5.10 11.32 7.62
N GLU A 175 -4.91 12.59 7.26
CA GLU A 175 -5.58 13.74 7.89
C GLU A 175 -7.12 13.69 7.79
N ALA A 176 -7.65 13.07 6.73
CA ALA A 176 -9.08 12.91 6.52
C ALA A 176 -9.72 11.87 7.46
N LEU A 177 -8.95 10.90 7.95
CA LEU A 177 -9.42 9.83 8.83
C LEU A 177 -9.07 10.20 10.29
N ARG A 178 -9.96 10.92 10.97
CA ARG A 178 -9.67 11.54 12.28
C ARG A 178 -10.01 10.66 13.47
N GLU A 179 -10.84 9.66 13.24
CA GLU A 179 -11.32 8.74 14.27
C GLU A 179 -11.30 7.29 13.76
N ILE A 180 -11.35 6.33 14.69
CA ILE A 180 -11.52 4.90 14.37
C ILE A 180 -12.82 4.64 13.58
N SER A 181 -13.85 5.45 13.80
CA SER A 181 -15.13 5.39 13.08
C SER A 181 -14.95 5.69 11.59
N ASP A 182 -14.10 6.65 11.22
CA ASP A 182 -13.81 6.99 9.82
C ASP A 182 -13.08 5.83 9.11
N ILE A 183 -12.16 5.16 9.81
CA ILE A 183 -11.44 3.99 9.29
C ILE A 183 -12.40 2.81 9.07
N THR A 184 -13.28 2.56 10.04
CA THR A 184 -14.18 1.40 10.00
C THR A 184 -15.33 1.55 9.02
N ARG A 185 -15.66 2.78 8.59
CA ARG A 185 -16.59 3.06 7.47
C ARG A 185 -16.02 2.65 6.12
N LEU A 186 -14.71 2.62 5.98
CA LEU A 186 -14.04 2.12 4.77
C LEU A 186 -13.84 0.61 4.85
N PRO A 187 -13.74 -0.10 3.70
CA PRO A 187 -13.37 -1.50 3.71
C PRO A 187 -12.04 -1.76 4.44
N ALA A 188 -11.95 -2.88 5.15
CA ALA A 188 -10.86 -3.19 6.07
C ALA A 188 -9.48 -3.36 5.39
N PHE A 189 -9.48 -3.56 4.07
CA PHE A 189 -8.27 -3.65 3.26
C PHE A 189 -7.76 -2.27 2.80
N VAL A 190 -8.56 -1.20 2.90
CA VAL A 190 -8.26 0.09 2.27
C VAL A 190 -6.97 0.69 2.82
N LEU A 191 -6.89 0.89 4.14
CA LEU A 191 -5.72 1.50 4.74
C LEU A 191 -4.46 0.60 4.67
N PRO A 192 -4.54 -0.71 4.99
CA PRO A 192 -3.41 -1.62 4.77
C PRO A 192 -2.94 -1.66 3.31
N GLY A 193 -3.88 -1.63 2.36
CA GLY A 193 -3.61 -1.59 0.92
C GLY A 193 -2.89 -0.31 0.49
N ALA A 194 -3.41 0.87 0.88
CA ALA A 194 -2.75 2.15 0.59
C ALA A 194 -1.33 2.20 1.15
N THR A 195 -1.14 1.73 2.38
CA THR A 195 0.17 1.66 3.03
C THR A 195 1.12 0.71 2.28
N ARG A 196 0.60 -0.43 1.81
CA ARG A 196 1.36 -1.40 1.00
C ARG A 196 1.84 -0.78 -0.31
N GLU A 197 1.04 0.06 -0.96
CA GLU A 197 1.45 0.72 -2.21
C GLU A 197 2.67 1.63 -2.01
N ILE A 198 2.70 2.42 -0.94
CA ILE A 198 3.85 3.29 -0.65
C ILE A 198 5.08 2.45 -0.29
N TYR A 199 4.89 1.42 0.54
CA TYR A 199 5.97 0.52 0.92
C TYR A 199 6.60 -0.17 -0.31
N THR A 200 5.78 -0.78 -1.16
CA THR A 200 6.26 -1.51 -2.35
C THR A 200 6.90 -0.58 -3.38
N THR A 201 6.41 0.65 -3.49
CA THR A 201 7.05 1.72 -4.29
C THR A 201 8.45 2.05 -3.74
N SER A 202 8.56 2.25 -2.42
CA SER A 202 9.84 2.54 -1.75
C SER A 202 10.82 1.38 -1.90
N PHE A 203 10.34 0.16 -1.75
CA PHE A 203 11.13 -1.05 -1.93
C PHE A 203 11.67 -1.16 -3.36
N ALA A 204 10.83 -0.92 -4.37
CA ALA A 204 11.26 -0.94 -5.77
C ALA A 204 12.34 0.11 -6.06
N LEU A 205 12.19 1.33 -5.56
CA LEU A 205 13.21 2.37 -5.70
C LEU A 205 14.52 2.01 -4.98
N GLU A 206 14.43 1.41 -3.79
CA GLU A 206 15.61 0.97 -3.04
C GLU A 206 16.43 -0.06 -3.82
N THR A 207 15.80 -0.93 -4.63
CA THR A 207 16.53 -1.90 -5.45
C THR A 207 17.44 -1.26 -6.52
N LEU A 208 17.23 0.02 -6.83
CA LEU A 208 18.05 0.79 -7.76
C LEU A 208 19.26 1.47 -7.09
N ARG A 209 19.27 1.53 -5.75
CA ARG A 209 20.38 2.09 -4.95
C ARG A 209 21.63 1.21 -5.01
N PRO A 210 22.86 1.76 -4.95
CA PRO A 210 24.09 0.98 -4.81
C PRO A 210 24.04 0.01 -3.61
N LEU A 211 24.54 -1.22 -3.79
CA LEU A 211 24.53 -2.26 -2.75
C LEU A 211 25.39 -1.88 -1.54
N ASP A 212 26.54 -1.24 -1.79
CA ASP A 212 27.54 -0.87 -0.78
C ASP A 212 27.05 0.20 0.22
N GLU A 213 25.92 0.84 -0.07
CA GLU A 213 25.31 1.85 0.78
C GLU A 213 24.13 1.31 1.61
N ARG A 214 23.78 0.03 1.43
CA ARG A 214 22.63 -0.60 2.10
C ARG A 214 23.04 -1.17 3.45
N ASN A 215 22.19 -1.01 4.44
CA ASN A 215 22.42 -1.48 5.80
C ASN A 215 22.04 -2.97 5.92
N GLU A 216 22.98 -3.85 6.29
CA GLU A 216 22.77 -5.30 6.40
C GLU A 216 21.69 -5.67 7.43
N ASP A 217 21.57 -4.91 8.52
CA ASP A 217 20.57 -5.14 9.57
C ASP A 217 19.12 -4.85 9.12
N GLU A 218 18.93 -4.11 8.02
CA GLU A 218 17.60 -3.82 7.45
C GLU A 218 17.07 -4.97 6.59
N ALA A 219 17.94 -5.93 6.22
CA ALA A 219 17.59 -7.01 5.30
C ALA A 219 16.50 -7.93 5.86
N GLU A 220 16.54 -8.31 7.14
CA GLU A 220 15.56 -9.25 7.72
C GLU A 220 14.14 -8.65 7.80
N THR A 221 14.04 -7.41 8.29
CA THR A 221 12.77 -6.67 8.36
C THR A 221 12.15 -6.53 6.97
N LYS A 222 13.00 -6.18 5.99
CA LYS A 222 12.61 -6.05 4.58
C LYS A 222 12.15 -7.39 4.00
N ILE A 223 12.91 -8.48 4.19
CA ILE A 223 12.54 -9.82 3.74
C ILE A 223 11.16 -10.20 4.26
N GLN A 224 10.89 -9.96 5.54
CA GLN A 224 9.61 -10.30 6.14
C GLN A 224 8.45 -9.44 5.62
N LEU A 225 8.62 -8.12 5.51
CA LEU A 225 7.58 -7.23 4.97
C LEU A 225 7.28 -7.53 3.48
N VAL A 226 8.29 -7.93 2.72
CA VAL A 226 8.08 -8.41 1.36
C VAL A 226 7.29 -9.71 1.35
N ALA A 227 7.63 -10.68 2.19
CA ALA A 227 6.89 -11.95 2.30
C ALA A 227 5.43 -11.73 2.69
N GLU A 228 5.15 -10.78 3.59
CA GLU A 228 3.79 -10.37 3.95
C GLU A 228 3.05 -9.73 2.78
N ALA A 229 3.70 -8.84 2.03
CA ALA A 229 3.10 -8.25 0.84
C ALA A 229 2.81 -9.31 -0.24
N GLU A 230 3.68 -10.33 -0.40
CA GLU A 230 3.43 -11.48 -1.30
C GLU A 230 2.25 -12.33 -0.83
N LEU A 231 2.13 -12.57 0.48
CA LEU A 231 1.02 -13.29 1.07
C LEU A 231 -0.31 -12.52 0.90
N GLU A 232 -0.32 -11.23 1.20
CA GLU A 232 -1.48 -10.34 1.05
C GLU A 232 -1.97 -10.25 -0.40
N THR A 233 -1.09 -10.46 -1.37
CA THR A 233 -1.39 -10.36 -2.81
C THR A 233 -1.61 -11.73 -3.46
N SER A 234 -1.49 -12.83 -2.71
CA SER A 234 -1.65 -14.20 -3.23
C SER A 234 -3.01 -14.46 -3.89
N GLY A 235 -4.07 -13.75 -3.48
CA GLY A 235 -5.41 -13.85 -4.07
C GLY A 235 -5.57 -13.14 -5.43
N CYS A 236 -4.55 -12.47 -5.96
CA CYS A 236 -4.63 -11.70 -7.22
C CYS A 236 -5.12 -12.54 -8.40
N ILE A 237 -4.63 -13.78 -8.53
CA ILE A 237 -5.00 -14.68 -9.63
C ILE A 237 -6.51 -14.95 -9.62
N ALA A 238 -7.07 -15.26 -8.46
CA ALA A 238 -8.49 -15.57 -8.33
C ALA A 238 -9.37 -14.35 -8.68
N LEU A 239 -8.97 -13.14 -8.25
CA LEU A 239 -9.66 -11.91 -8.59
C LEU A 239 -9.56 -11.59 -10.09
N LEU A 240 -8.39 -11.76 -10.70
CA LEU A 240 -8.20 -11.58 -12.14
C LEU A 240 -9.06 -12.54 -12.96
N GLN A 241 -9.09 -13.82 -12.58
CA GLN A 241 -9.92 -14.83 -13.23
C GLN A 241 -11.42 -14.51 -13.16
N HIS A 242 -11.87 -13.88 -12.07
CA HIS A 242 -13.25 -13.43 -11.94
C HIS A 242 -13.60 -12.27 -12.89
N VAL A 243 -12.64 -11.37 -13.15
CA VAL A 243 -12.82 -10.26 -14.10
C VAL A 243 -12.78 -10.76 -15.55
N ASP A 244 -11.73 -11.48 -15.91
CA ASP A 244 -11.54 -12.09 -17.24
C ASP A 244 -10.42 -13.15 -17.14
N PRO A 245 -10.70 -14.45 -17.36
CA PRO A 245 -9.68 -15.49 -17.35
C PRO A 245 -8.50 -15.22 -18.30
N GLY A 246 -8.73 -14.48 -19.40
CA GLY A 246 -7.68 -14.07 -20.33
C GLY A 246 -6.67 -13.10 -19.72
N LEU A 247 -7.06 -12.28 -18.74
CA LEU A 247 -6.17 -11.36 -18.03
C LEU A 247 -5.25 -12.07 -17.04
N ALA A 248 -5.67 -13.23 -16.50
CA ALA A 248 -4.83 -13.99 -15.59
C ALA A 248 -3.58 -14.56 -16.30
N ARG A 249 -3.64 -14.80 -17.62
CA ARG A 249 -2.55 -15.40 -18.39
C ARG A 249 -1.26 -14.55 -18.43
N PRO A 250 -1.27 -13.27 -18.85
CA PRO A 250 -0.05 -12.45 -18.82
C PRO A 250 0.49 -12.28 -17.39
N TYR A 251 -0.39 -12.23 -16.39
CA TYR A 251 0.01 -12.18 -14.99
C TYR A 251 0.77 -13.43 -14.53
N ILE A 252 0.23 -14.61 -14.81
CA ILE A 252 0.87 -15.90 -14.51
C ILE A 252 2.21 -16.00 -15.26
N GLY A 253 2.25 -15.62 -16.54
CA GLY A 253 3.48 -15.63 -17.34
C GLY A 253 4.60 -14.76 -16.74
N ALA A 254 4.27 -13.58 -16.21
CA ALA A 254 5.24 -12.74 -15.51
C ALA A 254 5.79 -13.40 -14.24
N ARG A 255 4.94 -14.05 -13.43
CA ARG A 255 5.37 -14.77 -12.22
C ARG A 255 6.20 -16.01 -12.54
N ASP A 256 5.84 -16.75 -13.58
CA ASP A 256 6.59 -17.92 -14.04
C ASP A 256 7.96 -17.50 -14.58
N ALA A 257 8.03 -16.38 -15.31
CA ALA A 257 9.28 -15.82 -15.82
C ALA A 257 10.22 -15.35 -14.70
N LEU A 258 9.69 -14.92 -13.54
CA LEU A 258 10.49 -14.55 -12.37
C LEU A 258 11.22 -15.75 -11.75
N HIS A 259 10.57 -16.92 -11.72
CA HIS A 259 11.11 -18.13 -11.09
C HIS A 259 11.73 -19.11 -12.09
N GLY A 260 11.49 -18.90 -13.38
CA GLY A 260 11.96 -19.78 -14.46
C GLY A 260 13.37 -19.46 -14.94
N ASN A 261 13.96 -20.42 -15.66
CA ASN A 261 15.27 -20.26 -16.29
C ASN A 261 15.15 -19.64 -17.69
N ASN A 262 14.69 -18.39 -17.76
CA ASN A 262 14.54 -17.64 -19.02
C ASN A 262 15.59 -16.53 -19.11
N ALA A 263 16.47 -16.61 -20.11
CA ALA A 263 17.48 -15.58 -20.37
C ALA A 263 16.86 -14.21 -20.72
N ASP A 264 15.64 -14.18 -21.27
CA ASP A 264 14.90 -12.95 -21.60
C ASP A 264 13.80 -12.63 -20.57
N ARG A 265 13.98 -13.05 -19.30
CA ARG A 265 12.98 -12.88 -18.23
C ARG A 265 12.59 -11.43 -18.00
N ALA A 266 13.54 -10.49 -18.06
CA ALA A 266 13.27 -9.08 -17.80
C ALA A 266 12.29 -8.50 -18.83
N ARG A 267 12.55 -8.71 -20.12
CA ARG A 267 11.67 -8.29 -21.21
C ARG A 267 10.30 -8.97 -21.14
N HIS A 268 10.27 -10.27 -20.84
CA HIS A 268 9.05 -11.05 -20.69
C HIS A 268 8.17 -10.45 -19.58
N ILE A 269 8.72 -10.28 -18.37
CA ILE A 269 8.02 -9.71 -17.22
C ILE A 269 7.49 -8.32 -17.57
N LEU A 270 8.36 -7.39 -17.97
CA LEU A 270 7.98 -5.99 -18.22
C LEU A 270 6.90 -5.84 -19.29
N SER A 271 6.97 -6.64 -20.36
CA SER A 271 5.97 -6.61 -21.42
C SER A 271 4.63 -7.19 -20.97
N SER A 272 4.65 -8.29 -20.20
CA SER A 272 3.44 -8.95 -19.69
C SER A 272 2.69 -8.09 -18.68
N LEU A 273 3.42 -7.42 -17.77
CA LEU A 273 2.81 -6.51 -16.81
C LEU A 273 2.19 -5.29 -17.51
N ARG A 274 2.86 -4.75 -18.52
CA ARG A 274 2.34 -3.64 -19.33
C ARG A 274 1.05 -4.02 -20.07
N GLU A 275 1.03 -5.18 -20.70
CA GLU A 275 -0.15 -5.72 -21.38
C GLU A 275 -1.31 -5.88 -20.39
N LEU A 276 -1.06 -6.52 -19.25
CA LEU A 276 -2.04 -6.75 -18.20
C LEU A 276 -2.75 -5.46 -17.78
N TRP A 277 -2.02 -4.38 -17.43
CA TRP A 277 -2.67 -3.15 -16.98
C TRP A 277 -3.46 -2.43 -18.06
N ASN A 278 -2.94 -2.46 -19.30
CA ASN A 278 -3.61 -1.83 -20.44
C ASN A 278 -4.98 -2.45 -20.69
N HIS A 279 -5.11 -3.76 -20.49
CA HIS A 279 -6.38 -4.46 -20.65
C HIS A 279 -7.25 -4.44 -19.39
N LEU A 280 -6.65 -4.56 -18.20
CA LEU A 280 -7.40 -4.63 -16.94
C LEU A 280 -8.28 -3.40 -16.73
N LEU A 281 -7.71 -2.19 -16.85
CA LEU A 281 -8.50 -0.98 -16.60
C LEU A 281 -9.65 -0.81 -17.60
N ARG A 282 -9.50 -1.30 -18.84
CA ARG A 282 -10.58 -1.29 -19.83
C ARG A 282 -11.68 -2.30 -19.50
N ARG A 283 -11.33 -3.43 -18.89
CA ARG A 283 -12.29 -4.42 -18.40
C ARG A 283 -13.05 -3.91 -17.18
N LEU A 284 -12.35 -3.33 -16.21
CA LEU A 284 -12.96 -2.81 -14.97
C LEU A 284 -13.79 -1.55 -15.21
N ALA A 285 -13.41 -0.73 -16.20
CA ALA A 285 -14.06 0.53 -16.51
C ALA A 285 -14.23 0.67 -18.04
N PRO A 286 -15.23 0.02 -18.65
CA PRO A 286 -15.47 0.04 -20.10
C PRO A 286 -15.72 1.44 -20.65
N ASP A 287 -15.37 1.66 -21.92
CA ASP A 287 -15.41 2.99 -22.56
C ASP A 287 -16.79 3.64 -22.46
N ASP A 288 -17.84 2.91 -22.83
CA ASP A 288 -19.22 3.40 -22.84
C ASP A 288 -19.70 3.76 -21.43
N SER A 289 -19.37 2.92 -20.43
CA SER A 289 -19.76 3.13 -19.04
C SER A 289 -19.09 4.36 -18.44
N VAL A 290 -17.80 4.56 -18.71
CA VAL A 290 -17.05 5.72 -18.22
C VAL A 290 -17.49 6.98 -18.96
N ALA A 291 -17.68 6.92 -20.27
CA ALA A 291 -18.14 8.05 -21.07
C ALA A 291 -19.53 8.54 -20.64
N ALA A 292 -20.45 7.62 -20.29
CA ALA A 292 -21.77 7.97 -19.75
C ALA A 292 -21.70 8.59 -18.34
N TRP A 293 -20.68 8.25 -17.56
CA TRP A 293 -20.49 8.75 -16.20
C TRP A 293 -19.83 10.14 -16.13
N ILE A 294 -18.88 10.44 -17.02
CA ILE A 294 -18.11 11.69 -17.04
C ILE A 294 -18.98 12.98 -16.98
N PRO A 295 -20.12 13.09 -17.69
CA PRO A 295 -20.97 14.27 -17.63
C PRO A 295 -21.42 14.66 -16.21
N GLY A 296 -21.49 13.70 -15.27
CA GLY A 296 -21.86 13.94 -13.88
C GLY A 296 -20.74 14.50 -12.98
N ILE A 297 -19.53 14.69 -13.51
CA ILE A 297 -18.36 15.12 -12.74
C ILE A 297 -18.14 16.63 -12.91
N ALA A 298 -17.94 17.34 -11.79
CA ALA A 298 -17.74 18.79 -11.80
C ALA A 298 -16.45 19.24 -12.51
N ASN A 299 -15.38 18.43 -12.47
CA ASN A 299 -14.10 18.71 -13.13
C ASN A 299 -13.79 17.65 -14.20
N GLN A 300 -14.16 17.93 -15.44
CA GLN A 300 -14.00 17.01 -16.57
C GLN A 300 -12.63 17.14 -17.28
N LYS A 301 -11.74 18.00 -16.79
CA LYS A 301 -10.46 18.28 -17.44
C LYS A 301 -9.61 17.00 -17.51
N ASP A 302 -9.07 16.72 -18.69
CA ASP A 302 -8.17 15.59 -18.96
C ASP A 302 -8.79 14.19 -18.71
N LEU A 303 -10.12 14.08 -18.67
CA LEU A 303 -10.83 12.80 -18.52
C LEU A 303 -11.08 12.07 -19.85
N LEU A 304 -11.08 12.81 -20.96
CA LEU A 304 -11.17 12.28 -22.31
C LEU A 304 -9.94 12.68 -23.13
N HIS A 305 -9.43 11.75 -23.92
CA HIS A 305 -8.42 12.00 -24.94
C HIS A 305 -8.91 11.39 -26.24
N GLU A 306 -9.05 12.20 -27.29
CA GLU A 306 -9.61 11.79 -28.59
C GLU A 306 -10.99 11.08 -28.45
N GLY A 307 -11.83 11.60 -27.55
CA GLY A 307 -13.17 11.04 -27.28
C GLY A 307 -13.17 9.75 -26.45
N LYS A 308 -12.02 9.22 -26.04
CA LYS A 308 -11.91 8.01 -25.23
C LYS A 308 -11.55 8.30 -23.77
N PRO A 309 -12.07 7.53 -22.80
CA PRO A 309 -11.69 7.68 -21.40
C PRO A 309 -10.21 7.46 -21.15
N THR A 310 -9.59 8.43 -20.49
CA THR A 310 -8.18 8.34 -20.08
C THR A 310 -8.01 7.32 -18.95
N ARG A 311 -6.76 6.90 -18.69
CA ARG A 311 -6.43 6.06 -17.52
C ARG A 311 -6.93 6.70 -16.22
N ARG A 312 -6.81 8.03 -16.11
CA ARG A 312 -7.34 8.83 -15.00
C ARG A 312 -8.85 8.65 -14.86
N ALA A 313 -9.62 8.84 -15.94
CA ALA A 313 -11.07 8.67 -15.88
C ALA A 313 -11.48 7.25 -15.44
N ARG A 314 -10.75 6.21 -15.87
CA ARG A 314 -11.02 4.82 -15.49
C ARG A 314 -10.76 4.54 -14.02
N VAL A 315 -9.64 5.04 -13.47
CA VAL A 315 -9.35 4.88 -12.03
C VAL A 315 -10.39 5.60 -11.19
N LEU A 316 -10.74 6.85 -11.54
CA LEU A 316 -11.81 7.59 -10.86
C LEU A 316 -13.15 6.83 -10.92
N TYR A 317 -13.48 6.27 -12.09
CA TYR A 317 -14.68 5.46 -12.26
C TYR A 317 -14.66 4.22 -11.37
N ILE A 318 -13.53 3.52 -11.24
CA ILE A 318 -13.40 2.35 -10.36
C ILE A 318 -13.58 2.76 -8.89
N CYS A 319 -13.08 3.93 -8.49
CA CYS A 319 -13.15 4.41 -7.11
C CYS A 319 -14.48 5.06 -6.72
N ARG A 320 -15.40 5.28 -7.67
CA ARG A 320 -16.60 6.13 -7.51
C ARG A 320 -17.52 5.78 -6.34
N GLU A 321 -17.52 4.52 -5.87
CA GLU A 321 -18.39 4.06 -4.78
C GLU A 321 -17.71 4.08 -3.40
N LEU A 322 -16.42 4.39 -3.34
CA LEU A 322 -15.67 4.50 -2.08
C LEU A 322 -16.10 5.71 -1.26
N ASN A 323 -16.73 6.72 -1.88
CA ASN A 323 -17.19 7.97 -1.26
C ASN A 323 -16.10 8.64 -0.39
N SER A 324 -14.85 8.58 -0.85
CA SER A 324 -13.69 9.18 -0.20
C SER A 324 -12.80 9.82 -1.25
N ASP A 325 -12.88 11.15 -1.36
CA ASP A 325 -12.06 11.93 -2.28
C ASP A 325 -10.56 11.79 -1.98
N PRO A 326 -10.09 11.86 -0.71
CA PRO A 326 -8.66 11.68 -0.39
C PRO A 326 -8.11 10.31 -0.82
N LEU A 327 -8.91 9.24 -0.66
CA LEU A 327 -8.54 7.91 -1.11
C LEU A 327 -8.49 7.80 -2.63
N THR A 328 -9.46 8.41 -3.30
CA THR A 328 -9.53 8.44 -4.77
C THR A 328 -8.33 9.19 -5.35
N ASP A 329 -7.96 10.32 -4.74
CA ASP A 329 -6.78 11.11 -5.12
C ASP A 329 -5.49 10.32 -4.88
N PHE A 330 -5.37 9.62 -3.74
CA PHE A 330 -4.24 8.74 -3.47
C PHE A 330 -4.06 7.67 -4.56
N LEU A 331 -5.12 6.92 -4.88
CA LEU A 331 -5.11 5.87 -5.91
C LEU A 331 -4.75 6.41 -7.30
N MET A 332 -5.21 7.62 -7.59
CA MET A 332 -4.87 8.33 -8.82
C MET A 332 -3.37 8.62 -8.91
N HIS A 333 -2.79 9.16 -7.84
CA HIS A 333 -1.36 9.46 -7.79
C HIS A 333 -0.51 8.19 -7.78
N ASP A 334 -0.92 7.16 -7.03
CA ASP A 334 -0.21 5.88 -6.98
C ASP A 334 -0.23 5.17 -8.35
N THR A 335 -1.36 5.15 -9.04
CA THR A 335 -1.44 4.57 -10.39
C THR A 335 -0.52 5.30 -11.38
N ARG A 336 -0.40 6.63 -11.27
CA ARG A 336 0.53 7.42 -12.09
C ARG A 336 1.99 7.12 -11.73
N ALA A 337 2.30 7.00 -10.45
CA ALA A 337 3.64 6.69 -9.97
C ALA A 337 4.08 5.29 -10.39
N LEU A 338 3.19 4.29 -10.31
CA LEU A 338 3.40 2.95 -10.82
C LEU A 338 3.87 3.00 -12.27
N VAL A 339 3.09 3.63 -13.16
CA VAL A 339 3.41 3.72 -14.60
C VAL A 339 4.80 4.29 -14.84
N LYS A 340 5.14 5.41 -14.18
CA LYS A 340 6.47 6.03 -14.29
C LYS A 340 7.58 5.16 -13.74
N LEU A 341 7.33 4.42 -12.65
CA LEU A 341 8.29 3.49 -12.09
C LEU A 341 8.60 2.36 -13.08
N ILE A 342 7.58 1.82 -13.75
CA ILE A 342 7.78 0.78 -14.77
C ILE A 342 8.49 1.32 -16.01
N GLU A 343 8.16 2.54 -16.45
CA GLU A 343 8.90 3.23 -17.52
C GLU A 343 10.37 3.37 -17.15
N LEU A 344 10.68 3.72 -15.90
CA LEU A 344 12.04 3.74 -15.39
C LEU A 344 12.71 2.35 -15.46
N PHE A 345 12.07 1.29 -14.97
CA PHE A 345 12.66 -0.05 -15.02
C PHE A 345 12.85 -0.58 -16.45
N ASN A 346 11.93 -0.24 -17.37
CA ASN A 346 12.13 -0.50 -18.79
C ASN A 346 13.38 0.22 -19.31
N ARG A 347 13.56 1.50 -18.94
CA ARG A 347 14.72 2.26 -19.35
C ARG A 347 16.02 1.72 -18.75
N VAL A 348 16.01 1.30 -17.49
CA VAL A 348 17.16 0.64 -16.86
C VAL A 348 17.48 -0.66 -17.61
N HIS A 349 16.48 -1.47 -17.95
CA HIS A 349 16.70 -2.69 -18.73
C HIS A 349 17.26 -2.44 -20.15
N GLU A 350 16.94 -1.31 -20.78
CA GLU A 350 17.52 -0.93 -22.07
C GLU A 350 18.99 -0.52 -21.97
N LEU A 351 19.43 -0.04 -20.80
CA LEU A 351 20.75 0.55 -20.59
C LEU A 351 21.72 -0.43 -19.90
N GLU A 352 21.21 -1.31 -19.05
CA GLU A 352 21.94 -2.37 -18.37
C GLU A 352 21.81 -3.69 -19.14
N THR A 353 22.83 -4.56 -19.04
CA THR A 353 22.77 -5.87 -19.69
C THR A 353 21.64 -6.73 -19.15
N GLU A 354 21.38 -6.70 -17.83
CA GLU A 354 20.32 -7.47 -17.18
C GLU A 354 19.81 -6.77 -15.90
N LEU A 355 18.50 -6.89 -15.63
CA LEU A 355 17.94 -6.55 -14.32
C LEU A 355 18.24 -7.66 -13.32
N THR A 356 18.53 -7.29 -12.07
CA THR A 356 18.78 -8.25 -10.99
C THR A 356 17.48 -8.94 -10.56
N ASP A 357 17.60 -10.12 -9.92
CA ASP A 357 16.43 -10.85 -9.39
C ASP A 357 15.65 -10.01 -8.37
N GLU A 358 16.34 -9.22 -7.56
CA GLU A 358 15.72 -8.32 -6.59
C GLU A 358 14.91 -7.21 -7.27
N GLN A 359 15.45 -6.61 -8.34
CA GLN A 359 14.76 -5.60 -9.14
C GLN A 359 13.51 -6.18 -9.80
N LEU A 360 13.63 -7.36 -10.42
CA LEU A 360 12.50 -8.04 -11.05
C LEU A 360 11.41 -8.39 -10.03
N ARG A 361 11.81 -8.94 -8.88
CA ARG A 361 10.89 -9.24 -7.77
C ARG A 361 10.19 -7.99 -7.26
N ALA A 362 10.89 -6.87 -7.13
CA ALA A 362 10.29 -5.63 -6.65
C ALA A 362 9.24 -5.05 -7.61
N ILE A 363 9.48 -5.12 -8.93
CA ILE A 363 8.49 -4.70 -9.93
C ILE A 363 7.26 -5.61 -9.89
N VAL A 364 7.46 -6.93 -9.83
CA VAL A 364 6.36 -7.90 -9.73
C VAL A 364 5.57 -7.65 -8.46
N LEU A 365 6.23 -7.47 -7.31
CA LEU A 365 5.55 -7.18 -6.04
C LEU A 365 4.75 -5.89 -6.06
N LYS A 366 5.32 -4.79 -6.58
CA LYS A 366 4.59 -3.52 -6.72
C LYS A 366 3.38 -3.69 -7.65
N THR A 367 3.51 -4.50 -8.69
CA THR A 367 2.39 -4.84 -9.59
C THR A 367 1.33 -5.65 -8.86
N ASP A 368 1.74 -6.70 -8.15
CA ASP A 368 0.87 -7.56 -7.34
C ASP A 368 0.06 -6.74 -6.33
N SER A 369 0.73 -5.81 -5.66
CA SER A 369 0.14 -4.91 -4.69
C SER A 369 -0.97 -4.06 -5.31
N TRP A 370 -0.64 -3.35 -6.41
CA TRP A 370 -1.58 -2.47 -7.09
C TRP A 370 -2.76 -3.25 -7.69
N LEU A 371 -2.50 -4.42 -8.29
CA LEU A 371 -3.53 -5.31 -8.83
C LEU A 371 -4.50 -5.76 -7.75
N MET A 372 -3.96 -6.28 -6.63
CA MET A 372 -4.79 -6.68 -5.49
C MET A 372 -5.68 -5.52 -5.06
N TYR A 373 -5.09 -4.33 -4.94
CA TYR A 373 -5.79 -3.18 -4.40
C TYR A 373 -6.91 -2.69 -5.31
N ILE A 374 -6.63 -2.49 -6.60
CA ILE A 374 -7.65 -2.02 -7.56
C ILE A 374 -8.75 -3.08 -7.79
N LEU A 375 -8.40 -4.36 -7.78
CA LEU A 375 -9.36 -5.47 -7.93
C LEU A 375 -10.25 -5.59 -6.70
N GLN A 376 -9.73 -5.43 -5.47
CA GLN A 376 -10.52 -5.42 -4.25
C GLN A 376 -11.51 -4.26 -4.22
N ILE A 377 -11.08 -3.06 -4.65
CA ILE A 377 -11.96 -1.90 -4.80
C ILE A 377 -13.06 -2.20 -5.81
N SER A 378 -12.69 -2.70 -6.99
CA SER A 378 -13.67 -3.04 -8.01
C SER A 378 -14.63 -4.16 -7.58
N ALA A 379 -14.15 -5.19 -6.89
CA ALA A 379 -14.95 -6.30 -6.38
C ALA A 379 -15.91 -5.86 -5.27
N GLY A 380 -15.50 -4.90 -4.43
CA GLY A 380 -16.38 -4.24 -3.47
C GLY A 380 -17.59 -3.59 -4.14
N ASN A 381 -17.39 -2.99 -5.32
CA ASN A 381 -18.48 -2.39 -6.11
C ASN A 381 -19.42 -3.44 -6.73
N PHE A 382 -18.94 -4.66 -6.99
CA PHE A 382 -19.73 -5.73 -7.62
C PHE A 382 -20.57 -6.56 -6.63
N ARG A 383 -20.38 -6.40 -5.31
CA ARG A 383 -21.10 -7.18 -4.27
C ARG A 383 -22.26 -6.42 -3.62
N ARG A 384 -23.01 -5.62 -4.39
CA ARG A 384 -24.30 -5.06 -3.95
C ARG A 384 -25.47 -5.98 -4.29
#